data_AF-A0A2S2NQE6-F1
#
_entry.id   AF-A0A2S2NQE6-F1
#
_cell.length_a   1.000
_cell.length_b   1.000
_cell.length_c   1.000
_cell.angle_alpha   90.00
_cell.angle_beta   90.00
_cell.angle_gamma   90.00
#
_symmetry.space_group_name_H-M   'P 1'
#
loop_
_entity.id
_entity.type
_entity.pdbx_description
1 polymer ?
#
loop_
_entity_poly.entity_id
_entity_poly.type
_entity_poly.pdbx_seq_one_letter_code
_entity_poly.pdbx_strand_id
1 'polypeptide(L)'
;MVNDWNNYLREVCVISLREKENKKIGGKGKIVEIDESLFTKLKNNCGRVLSQQWIFGGICRETKEVFLIEVLDRSSATLMSKIHQHIEKETIIRVAIKRT
;
A
#
# COMPACT_ATOMS: atom_id res chain seq x y z
N MET A 1 22.39 5.05 -17.84
CA MET A 1 22.56 3.58 -17.75
C MET A 1 21.98 2.96 -16.47
N VAL A 2 22.40 3.29 -15.23
CA VAL A 2 21.73 2.76 -14.01
C VAL A 2 20.35 3.39 -13.75
N ASN A 3 20.15 4.65 -14.15
CA ASN A 3 18.88 5.34 -13.95
C ASN A 3 17.77 4.88 -14.90
N ASP A 4 18.10 4.46 -16.12
CA ASP A 4 17.12 4.07 -17.13
C ASP A 4 16.44 2.75 -16.77
N TRP A 5 17.23 1.77 -16.31
CA TRP A 5 16.70 0.49 -15.82
C TRP A 5 15.82 0.66 -14.58
N ASN A 6 16.22 1.51 -13.64
CA ASN A 6 15.41 1.81 -12.45
C ASN A 6 14.10 2.53 -12.79
N ASN A 7 14.12 3.41 -13.79
CA ASN A 7 12.90 4.08 -14.25
C ASN A 7 11.98 3.10 -14.98
N TYR A 8 12.53 2.25 -15.84
CA TYR A 8 11.79 1.19 -16.52
C TYR A 8 11.13 0.22 -15.54
N LEU A 9 11.86 -0.25 -14.53
CA LEU A 9 11.29 -1.12 -13.48
C LEU A 9 10.17 -0.42 -12.71
N ARG A 10 10.31 0.86 -12.37
CA ARG A 10 9.24 1.63 -11.73
C ARG A 10 8.01 1.73 -12.62
N GLU A 11 8.20 1.98 -13.91
CA GLU A 11 7.11 2.10 -14.88
C GLU A 11 6.34 0.77 -15.00
N VAL A 12 7.05 -0.35 -15.14
CA VAL A 12 6.45 -1.70 -15.13
C VAL A 12 5.67 -1.96 -13.84
N CYS A 13 6.23 -1.60 -12.67
CA CYS A 13 5.51 -1.74 -11.41
C CYS A 13 4.24 -0.87 -11.36
N VAL A 14 4.29 0.37 -11.84
CA VAL A 14 3.13 1.26 -11.88
C VAL A 14 2.06 0.72 -12.82
N ILE A 15 2.43 0.23 -13.99
CA ILE A 15 1.50 -0.39 -14.96
C ILE A 15 0.85 -1.61 -14.32
N SER A 16 1.65 -2.52 -13.75
CA SER A 16 1.14 -3.73 -13.10
C SER A 16 0.20 -3.41 -11.92
N LEU A 17 0.48 -2.36 -11.15
CA LEU A 17 -0.41 -1.92 -10.08
C LEU A 17 -1.71 -1.29 -10.60
N ARG A 18 -1.68 -0.57 -11.73
CA ARG A 18 -2.85 0.05 -12.35
C ARG A 18 -3.77 -0.95 -13.05
N GLU A 19 -3.18 -1.96 -13.69
CA GLU A 19 -3.91 -3.01 -14.41
C GLU A 19 -4.46 -4.09 -13.49
N LYS A 20 -4.00 -4.12 -12.23
CA LYS A 20 -4.51 -5.07 -11.24
C LYS A 20 -5.98 -4.78 -10.97
N GLU A 21 -6.83 -5.78 -11.20
CA GLU A 21 -8.25 -5.68 -10.89
C GLU A 21 -8.45 -5.28 -9.44
N ASN A 22 -9.43 -4.40 -9.22
CA ASN A 22 -9.78 -3.84 -7.92
C ASN A 22 -10.59 -4.87 -7.10
N LYS A 23 -10.00 -6.06 -6.91
CA LYS A 23 -10.57 -7.17 -6.17
C LYS A 23 -10.18 -7.05 -4.70
N LYS A 24 -11.14 -7.33 -3.82
CA LYS A 24 -10.86 -7.43 -2.39
C LYS A 24 -9.94 -8.61 -2.11
N ILE A 25 -9.01 -8.42 -1.18
CA ILE A 25 -8.07 -9.45 -0.76
C ILE A 25 -8.53 -10.10 0.55
N GLY A 26 -8.02 -11.30 0.83
CA GLY A 26 -8.36 -12.04 2.05
C GLY A 26 -9.57 -12.98 1.87
N GLY A 27 -10.38 -13.05 2.91
CA GLY A 27 -11.54 -13.94 3.05
C GLY A 27 -11.41 -14.87 4.25
N LYS A 28 -12.43 -15.71 4.44
CA LYS A 28 -12.50 -16.68 5.54
C LYS A 28 -11.21 -17.52 5.65
N GLY A 29 -10.63 -17.53 6.85
CA GLY A 29 -9.43 -18.30 7.16
C GLY A 29 -8.12 -17.71 6.63
N LYS A 30 -8.13 -16.49 6.07
CA LYS A 30 -6.93 -15.79 5.61
C LYS A 30 -6.55 -14.63 6.51
N ILE A 31 -5.26 -14.30 6.49
CA ILE A 31 -4.69 -13.22 7.29
C ILE A 31 -4.22 -12.11 6.36
N VAL A 32 -4.77 -10.91 6.55
CA VAL A 32 -4.29 -9.70 5.86
C VAL A 32 -3.53 -8.83 6.86
N GLU A 33 -2.25 -8.60 6.56
CA GLU A 33 -1.41 -7.66 7.28
C GLU A 33 -1.60 -6.27 6.65
N ILE A 34 -1.96 -5.27 7.47
CA ILE A 34 -2.14 -3.88 7.03
C ILE A 34 -1.09 -2.96 7.64
N ASP A 35 -0.66 -1.96 6.87
CA ASP A 35 0.29 -0.93 7.31
C ASP A 35 0.00 0.43 6.65
N GLU A 36 0.45 1.49 7.33
CA GLU A 36 0.45 2.87 6.85
C GLU A 36 1.90 3.32 6.62
N SER A 37 2.22 3.75 5.40
CA SER A 37 3.57 4.17 5.04
C SER A 37 3.56 5.58 4.46
N LEU A 38 4.46 6.43 4.95
CA LEU A 38 4.69 7.76 4.41
C LEU A 38 5.71 7.68 3.26
N PHE A 39 5.26 7.95 2.05
CA PHE A 39 6.11 8.07 0.87
C PHE A 39 6.54 9.53 0.76
N THR A 40 7.84 9.76 0.92
CA THR A 40 8.47 11.06 0.74
C THR A 40 9.65 10.92 -0.20
N LYS A 41 9.81 11.89 -1.11
CA LYS A 41 10.99 11.97 -1.97
C LYS A 41 11.81 13.17 -1.54
N LEU A 42 13.03 12.92 -1.09
CA LEU A 42 14.02 13.97 -0.89
C LEU A 42 14.66 14.26 -2.25
N LYS A 43 14.79 15.54 -2.64
CA LYS A 43 15.61 15.90 -3.81
C LYS A 43 17.05 15.43 -3.54
N ASN A 44 17.56 14.50 -4.36
CA ASN A 44 18.89 13.89 -4.24
C ASN A 44 19.17 13.10 -2.94
N ASN A 45 18.15 12.60 -2.23
CA ASN A 45 18.28 12.02 -0.87
C ASN A 45 18.92 12.95 0.19
N CYS A 46 19.31 14.17 -0.21
CA CYS A 46 19.94 15.21 0.58
C CYS A 46 19.41 16.55 0.02
N GLY A 47 18.31 17.06 0.55
CA GLY A 47 17.72 18.31 0.06
C GLY A 47 16.26 18.51 0.44
N ARG A 48 15.58 19.40 -0.29
CA ARG A 48 14.17 19.77 -0.07
C ARG A 48 13.28 18.53 -0.06
N VAL A 49 12.45 18.42 0.99
CA VAL A 49 11.35 17.46 1.09
C VAL A 49 10.32 17.80 0.03
N LEU A 50 10.09 16.89 -0.92
CA LEU A 50 9.01 16.99 -1.90
C LEU A 50 7.68 16.52 -1.29
N SER A 51 6.60 16.55 -2.07
CA SER A 51 5.26 16.18 -1.63
C SER A 51 5.25 14.86 -0.87
N GLN A 52 4.68 14.90 0.32
CA GLN A 52 4.44 13.73 1.16
C GLN A 52 3.14 13.07 0.72
N GLN A 53 3.18 11.76 0.48
CA GLN A 53 2.01 10.96 0.15
C GLN A 53 1.88 9.84 1.18
N TRP A 54 0.74 9.77 1.84
CA TRP A 54 0.43 8.66 2.73
C TRP A 54 -0.18 7.53 1.93
N ILE A 55 0.40 6.35 2.06
CA ILE A 55 -0.06 5.13 1.41
C ILE A 55 -0.57 4.19 2.50
N PHE A 56 -1.81 3.76 2.36
CA PHE A 56 -2.37 2.66 3.13
C PHE A 56 -2.36 1.42 2.26
N GLY A 57 -1.93 0.30 2.83
CA GLY A 57 -1.81 -0.94 2.09
C GLY A 57 -2.04 -2.16 2.94
N GLY A 58 -2.22 -3.28 2.25
CA GLY A 58 -2.29 -4.58 2.90
C GLY A 58 -1.84 -5.71 2.00
N ILE A 59 -1.34 -6.76 2.63
CA ILE A 59 -0.92 -8.01 1.98
C ILE A 59 -1.61 -9.21 2.62
N CYS A 60 -2.20 -10.05 1.79
CA CYS A 60 -2.71 -11.35 2.20
C CYS A 60 -1.54 -12.33 2.32
N ARG A 61 -1.36 -12.93 3.50
CA ARG A 61 -0.21 -13.81 3.79
C ARG A 61 -0.21 -15.06 2.92
N GLU A 62 -1.39 -15.59 2.65
CA GLU A 62 -1.61 -16.85 1.95
C GLU A 62 -1.56 -16.66 0.43
N THR A 63 -2.27 -15.66 -0.11
CA THR A 63 -2.39 -15.47 -1.57
C THR A 63 -1.33 -14.54 -2.16
N LYS A 64 -0.59 -13.80 -1.31
CA LYS A 64 0.33 -12.73 -1.73
C LYS A 64 -0.33 -11.60 -2.53
N GLU A 65 -1.65 -11.57 -2.54
CA GLU A 65 -2.39 -10.44 -3.11
C GLU A 65 -2.16 -9.21 -2.23
N VAL A 66 -2.01 -8.07 -2.89
CA VAL A 66 -1.70 -6.78 -2.27
C VAL A 66 -2.63 -5.71 -2.83
N PHE A 67 -3.00 -4.76 -1.97
CA PHE A 67 -3.55 -3.47 -2.37
C PHE A 67 -2.68 -2.36 -1.78
N LEU A 68 -2.56 -1.26 -2.53
CA LEU A 68 -1.88 -0.04 -2.13
C LEU A 68 -2.74 1.12 -2.59
N ILE A 69 -3.10 2.01 -1.68
CA ILE A 69 -3.95 3.16 -1.98
C ILE A 69 -3.39 4.42 -1.33
N GLU A 70 -3.48 5.53 -2.06
CA GLU A 70 -3.19 6.84 -1.50
C GLU A 70 -4.32 7.28 -0.57
N VAL A 71 -3.95 7.83 0.58
CA VAL A 71 -4.87 8.31 1.60
C VAL A 71 -4.41 9.69 2.05
N LEU A 72 -5.19 10.73 1.78
CA LEU A 72 -4.86 12.09 2.23
C LEU A 72 -5.18 12.31 3.72
N ASP A 73 -6.27 11.69 4.20
CA ASP A 73 -6.73 11.77 5.59
C ASP A 73 -6.57 10.42 6.30
N ARG A 74 -5.78 10.40 7.37
CA ARG A 74 -5.49 9.21 8.18
C ARG A 74 -6.44 9.01 9.35
N SER A 75 -7.60 9.68 9.33
CA SER A 75 -8.62 9.42 10.34
C SER A 75 -9.00 7.94 10.35
N SER A 76 -9.34 7.43 11.53
CA SER A 76 -9.82 6.05 11.69
C SER A 76 -11.01 5.77 10.79
N ALA A 77 -11.90 6.74 10.60
CA ALA A 77 -13.05 6.62 9.70
C ALA A 77 -12.63 6.35 8.24
N THR A 78 -11.65 7.11 7.73
CA THR A 78 -11.13 6.93 6.38
C THR A 78 -10.47 5.56 6.24
N LEU A 79 -9.60 5.16 7.17
CA LEU A 79 -8.93 3.85 7.14
C LEU A 79 -9.93 2.68 7.23
N MET A 80 -10.94 2.78 8.10
CA MET A 80 -11.99 1.77 8.20
C MET A 80 -12.80 1.63 6.90
N SER A 81 -13.14 2.75 6.26
CA SER A 81 -13.78 2.73 4.94
C SER A 81 -12.91 2.01 3.91
N LYS A 82 -11.59 2.23 3.93
CA LYS A 82 -10.67 1.57 3.01
C LYS A 82 -10.53 0.08 3.28
N ILE A 83 -10.49 -0.34 4.54
CA ILE A 83 -10.53 -1.76 4.93
C ILE A 83 -11.77 -2.43 4.34
N HIS A 84 -12.96 -1.84 4.48
CA HIS A 84 -14.19 -2.42 3.93
C HIS A 84 -14.23 -2.47 2.40
N GLN A 85 -13.56 -1.53 1.72
CA GLN A 85 -13.48 -1.49 0.27
C GLN A 85 -12.50 -2.53 -0.30
N HIS A 86 -11.41 -2.83 0.39
CA HIS A 86 -10.30 -3.62 -0.16
C HIS A 86 -10.05 -4.97 0.53
N ILE A 87 -10.68 -5.25 1.67
CA ILE A 87 -10.53 -6.51 2.40
C ILE A 87 -11.87 -7.25 2.43
N GLU A 88 -11.84 -8.54 2.12
CA GLU A 88 -13.02 -9.39 2.16
C GLU A 88 -13.53 -9.61 3.58
N LYS A 89 -14.83 -9.91 3.70
CA LYS A 89 -15.41 -10.26 5.00
C LYS A 89 -14.80 -11.56 5.55
N GLU A 90 -14.90 -11.73 6.87
CA GLU A 90 -14.34 -12.89 7.60
C GLU A 90 -12.81 -13.04 7.52
N THR A 91 -12.11 -12.00 7.07
CA THR A 91 -10.64 -11.93 7.10
C THR A 91 -10.14 -11.63 8.50
N ILE A 92 -9.03 -12.25 8.89
CA ILE A 92 -8.29 -11.90 10.10
C ILE A 92 -7.34 -10.75 9.76
N ILE A 93 -7.58 -9.56 10.31
CA ILE A 93 -6.73 -8.38 10.07
C ILE A 93 -5.65 -8.30 11.14
N ARG A 94 -4.39 -8.14 10.71
CA ARG A 94 -3.24 -7.86 11.59
C ARG A 94 -2.68 -6.50 11.27
N VAL A 95 -2.58 -5.64 12.27
CA VAL A 95 -1.93 -4.32 12.14
C VAL A 95 -0.47 -4.47 12.49
N ALA A 96 0.42 -3.96 11.64
CA ALA A 96 1.83 -3.84 11.99
C ALA A 96 1.98 -2.83 13.14
N ILE A 97 2.22 -3.32 14.36
CA ILE A 97 2.57 -2.45 15.49
C ILE A 97 3.97 -1.92 15.23
N LYS A 98 4.09 -0.65 14.86
CA LYS A 98 5.38 0.06 14.84
C LYS A 98 5.84 0.20 16.28
N ARG A 99 6.67 -0.74 16.76
CA ARG A 99 7.37 -0.59 18.03
C ARG A 99 8.16 0.72 17.96
N THR A 100 7.72 1.69 18.76
CA THR A 100 8.42 2.97 18.94
C THR A 100 9.65 2.73 19.78
#